data_AF-A0A348WDN4-F1
#
_entry.id   AF-A0A348WDN4-F1
#
_cell.length_a   1.000
_cell.length_b   1.000
_cell.length_c   1.000
_cell.angle_alpha   90.00
_cell.angle_beta   90.00
_cell.angle_gamma   90.00
#
_symmetry.space_group_name_H-M   'P 1'
#
loop_
_entity.id
_entity.type
_entity.pdbx_description
1 polymer ?
#
loop_
_entity_poly.entity_id
_entity_poly.type
_entity_poly.pdbx_seq_one_letter_code
_entity_poly.pdbx_strand_id
1 'polypeptide(L)'
;RPEVSFSDGRKLTADDVIASIKYHAGEDSGSSMRSTAETIADYRKDGDDTVIFELIGPNADFPYLMADYHFLMLPLEDGQVNWRDYIGTGGYVLTDHDPGVRTLLTRRDDYWKSDRAWFDEIEILYVGDVSARTNALQTGEMDIISRVDLKTINLLERMPNINVVEATGFLHYTFPMNTTAAPFDNKDLRLALKYGINREAMVQTILNGRGAIGNDHPIAPKMPYHDPSIEQRAYDPDKARFHLKKAGYDSIDISCSAADAAFSGAVDATVL
;
A
#
# COMPACT_ATOMS: atom_id res chain seq x y z
N ARG A 1 -24.33 12.17 6.20
CA ARG A 1 -24.89 11.01 6.96
C ARG A 1 -25.04 11.51 8.38
N PRO A 2 -26.21 12.04 8.75
CA PRO A 2 -26.39 12.81 9.99
C PRO A 2 -26.26 11.97 11.27
N GLU A 3 -26.23 10.64 11.14
CA GLU A 3 -26.11 9.68 12.24
C GLU A 3 -24.67 9.39 12.67
N VAL A 4 -23.66 9.85 11.92
CA VAL A 4 -22.26 9.47 12.14
C VAL A 4 -21.66 10.25 13.32
N SER A 5 -21.03 9.52 14.24
CA SER A 5 -20.26 10.07 15.37
C SER A 5 -18.80 9.63 15.33
N PHE A 6 -17.94 10.50 15.83
CA PHE A 6 -16.58 10.18 16.24
C PHE A 6 -16.57 9.27 17.47
N SER A 7 -15.45 8.59 17.70
CA SER A 7 -15.26 7.67 18.82
C SER A 7 -15.31 8.32 20.20
N ASP A 8 -15.27 9.65 20.28
CA ASP A 8 -15.44 10.43 21.50
C ASP A 8 -16.87 10.96 21.70
N GLY A 9 -17.80 10.57 20.81
CA GLY A 9 -19.21 10.95 20.87
C GLY A 9 -19.57 12.25 20.15
N ARG A 10 -18.60 13.04 19.65
CA ARG A 10 -18.91 14.20 18.81
C ARG A 10 -19.58 13.76 17.51
N LYS A 11 -20.51 14.55 16.99
CA LYS A 11 -21.11 14.29 15.67
C LYS A 11 -20.11 14.68 14.57
N LEU A 12 -20.07 13.89 13.50
CA LEU A 12 -19.38 14.29 12.28
C LEU A 12 -20.17 15.42 11.59
N THR A 13 -19.49 16.52 11.29
CA THR A 13 -20.05 17.68 10.60
C THR A 13 -19.33 17.97 9.28
N ALA A 14 -19.94 18.82 8.45
CA ALA A 14 -19.29 19.31 7.24
C ALA A 14 -17.98 20.09 7.53
N ASP A 15 -17.86 20.74 8.69
CA ASP A 15 -16.63 21.46 9.06
C ASP A 15 -15.46 20.50 9.34
N ASP A 16 -15.74 19.36 9.98
CA ASP A 16 -14.74 18.31 10.21
C ASP A 16 -14.21 17.75 8.88
N VAL A 17 -15.12 17.49 7.92
CA VAL A 17 -14.77 17.01 6.58
C VAL A 17 -13.86 18.01 5.88
N ILE A 18 -14.25 19.28 5.85
CA ILE A 18 -13.47 20.34 5.20
C ILE A 18 -12.09 20.48 5.85
N ALA A 19 -12.03 20.51 7.18
CA ALA A 19 -10.77 20.65 7.91
C ALA A 19 -9.84 19.45 7.69
N SER A 20 -10.41 18.23 7.69
CA SER A 20 -9.67 16.99 7.44
C SER A 20 -9.02 16.97 6.06
N ILE A 21 -9.75 17.34 5.01
CA ILE A 21 -9.18 17.37 3.65
C ILE A 21 -8.16 18.51 3.52
N LYS A 22 -8.45 19.70 4.05
CA LYS A 22 -7.53 20.85 4.03
C LYS A 22 -6.20 20.58 4.73
N TYR A 23 -6.21 19.76 5.79
CA TYR A 23 -4.99 19.36 6.50
C TYR A 23 -3.90 18.80 5.57
N HIS A 24 -4.30 18.05 4.54
CA HIS A 24 -3.36 17.47 3.57
C HIS A 24 -2.71 18.51 2.65
N ALA A 25 -3.32 19.69 2.46
CA ALA A 25 -2.82 20.77 1.60
C ALA A 25 -2.05 21.86 2.38
N GLY A 26 -1.75 21.65 3.68
CA GLY A 26 -0.95 22.60 4.47
C GLY A 26 0.45 22.84 3.87
N GLU A 27 1.00 24.04 4.08
CA GLU A 27 2.27 24.49 3.48
C GLU A 27 3.44 23.50 3.72
N ASP A 28 3.53 22.96 4.94
CA ASP A 28 4.55 21.99 5.35
C ASP A 28 4.04 20.52 5.39
N SER A 29 2.91 20.24 4.73
CA SER A 29 2.33 18.90 4.78
C SER A 29 3.21 17.88 4.07
N GLY A 30 3.64 16.85 4.81
CA GLY A 30 4.29 15.65 4.28
C GLY A 30 3.31 14.58 3.80
N SER A 31 2.03 14.93 3.66
CA SER A 31 0.96 14.03 3.25
C SER A 31 1.17 13.45 1.84
N SER A 32 0.96 12.15 1.69
CA SER A 32 0.93 11.50 0.36
C SER A 32 -0.25 11.97 -0.50
N MET A 33 -1.29 12.55 0.10
CA MET A 33 -2.46 13.10 -0.61
C MET A 33 -2.37 14.60 -0.88
N ARG A 34 -1.25 15.25 -0.56
CA ARG A 34 -1.07 16.70 -0.75
C ARG A 34 -1.39 17.15 -2.18
N SER A 35 -0.81 16.46 -3.17
CA SER A 35 -1.02 16.78 -4.59
C SER A 35 -2.48 16.69 -5.01
N THR A 36 -3.27 15.82 -4.39
CA THR A 36 -4.71 15.71 -4.63
C THR A 36 -5.47 16.84 -3.93
N ALA A 37 -5.16 17.10 -2.66
CA ALA A 37 -5.82 18.14 -1.87
C ALA A 37 -5.57 19.55 -2.45
N GLU A 38 -4.38 19.80 -3.00
CA GLU A 38 -4.04 21.06 -3.69
C GLU A 38 -4.82 21.27 -5.00
N THR A 39 -5.46 20.24 -5.56
CA THR A 39 -6.33 20.42 -6.75
C THR A 39 -7.70 21.02 -6.41
N ILE A 40 -8.02 21.16 -5.13
CA ILE A 40 -9.28 21.74 -4.65
C ILE A 40 -9.07 23.25 -4.43
N ALA A 41 -9.74 24.06 -5.24
CA ALA A 41 -9.71 25.51 -5.20
C ALA A 41 -10.51 26.09 -4.01
N ASP A 42 -11.69 25.52 -3.74
CA ASP A 42 -12.57 26.00 -2.67
C ASP A 42 -13.34 24.85 -2.00
N TYR A 43 -13.72 25.09 -0.75
CA TYR A 43 -14.48 24.19 0.10
C TYR A 43 -15.62 24.97 0.72
N ARG A 44 -16.86 24.60 0.41
CA ARG A 44 -18.04 25.28 0.97
C ARG A 44 -19.06 24.27 1.49
N LYS A 45 -19.85 24.73 2.45
CA LYS A 45 -21.00 24.00 2.97
C LYS A 45 -22.26 24.38 2.20
N ASP A 46 -23.15 23.42 2.02
CA ASP A 46 -24.52 23.66 1.55
C ASP A 46 -25.50 23.00 2.54
N GLY A 47 -25.79 23.72 3.62
CA GLY A 47 -26.44 23.18 4.82
C GLY A 47 -25.50 22.37 5.70
N ASP A 48 -26.07 21.53 6.57
CA ASP A 48 -25.32 20.84 7.63
C ASP A 48 -24.65 19.53 7.16
N ASP A 49 -25.19 18.93 6.09
CA ASP A 49 -24.83 17.57 5.62
C ASP A 49 -24.19 17.55 4.21
N THR A 50 -23.93 18.71 3.61
CA THR A 50 -23.38 18.81 2.25
C THR A 50 -22.08 19.60 2.25
N VAL A 51 -21.04 19.01 1.68
CA VAL A 51 -19.78 19.68 1.35
C VAL A 51 -19.67 19.76 -0.17
N ILE A 52 -19.36 20.93 -0.69
CA ILE A 52 -19.08 21.15 -2.10
C ILE A 52 -17.59 21.47 -2.23
N PHE A 53 -16.91 20.68 -3.06
CA PHE A 53 -15.53 20.89 -3.46
C PHE A 53 -15.51 21.53 -4.85
N GLU A 54 -14.86 22.69 -4.97
CA GLU A 54 -14.57 23.31 -6.25
C GLU A 54 -13.15 22.93 -6.66
N LEU A 55 -12.99 22.36 -7.86
CA LEU A 55 -11.69 21.90 -8.34
C LEU A 55 -11.06 22.97 -9.23
N ILE A 56 -9.73 23.08 -9.18
CA ILE A 56 -8.96 24.00 -10.06
C ILE A 56 -9.17 23.64 -11.54
N GLY A 57 -9.41 22.37 -11.84
CA GLY A 57 -9.74 21.90 -13.18
C GLY A 57 -10.55 20.60 -13.15
N PRO A 58 -11.11 20.18 -14.30
CA PRO A 58 -11.85 18.93 -14.40
C PRO A 58 -11.00 17.73 -13.99
N ASN A 59 -11.50 16.92 -13.06
CA ASN A 59 -10.85 15.67 -12.64
C ASN A 59 -11.91 14.56 -12.48
N ALA A 60 -11.93 13.63 -13.43
CA ALA A 60 -12.88 12.50 -13.41
C ALA A 60 -12.59 11.50 -12.28
N ASP A 61 -11.35 11.43 -11.80
CA ASP A 61 -10.92 10.51 -10.75
C ASP A 61 -11.18 11.06 -9.34
N PHE A 62 -11.61 12.32 -9.21
CA PHE A 62 -11.80 12.96 -7.90
C PHE A 62 -12.66 12.14 -6.92
N PRO A 63 -13.82 11.58 -7.31
CA PRO A 63 -14.61 10.74 -6.39
C PRO A 63 -13.88 9.48 -5.92
N TYR A 64 -13.06 8.87 -6.79
CA TYR A 64 -12.25 7.72 -6.43
C TYR A 64 -11.12 8.11 -5.47
N LEU A 65 -10.45 9.24 -5.72
CA LEU A 65 -9.38 9.75 -4.87
C LEU A 65 -9.87 10.14 -3.47
N MET A 66 -11.12 10.61 -3.33
CA MET A 66 -11.72 10.90 -2.03
C MET A 66 -12.00 9.65 -1.18
N ALA A 67 -11.93 8.45 -1.76
CA ALA A 67 -12.04 7.19 -1.03
C ALA A 67 -10.68 6.63 -0.55
N ASP A 68 -9.57 7.35 -0.81
CA ASP A 68 -8.25 6.94 -0.38
C ASP A 68 -8.12 6.90 1.15
N TYR A 69 -7.41 5.90 1.68
CA TYR A 69 -7.32 5.63 3.11
C TYR A 69 -6.61 6.73 3.90
N HIS A 70 -5.85 7.62 3.25
CA HIS A 70 -5.23 8.76 3.93
C HIS A 70 -6.23 9.88 4.25
N PHE A 71 -7.32 10.02 3.48
CA PHE A 71 -8.36 11.04 3.74
C PHE A 71 -9.32 10.59 4.85
N LEU A 72 -8.77 10.39 6.03
CA LEU A 72 -9.53 10.09 7.24
C LEU A 72 -10.25 11.35 7.71
N MET A 73 -11.50 11.17 8.14
CA MET A 73 -12.25 12.25 8.80
C MET A 73 -11.80 12.32 10.26
N LEU A 74 -11.29 13.48 10.66
CA LEU A 74 -10.79 13.81 11.99
C LEU A 74 -11.69 14.87 12.62
N PRO A 75 -11.88 14.85 13.94
CA PRO A 75 -12.64 15.90 14.61
C PRO A 75 -11.89 17.22 14.54
N LEU A 76 -12.62 18.29 14.21
CA LEU A 76 -12.15 19.66 14.28
C LEU A 76 -12.24 20.15 15.73
N GLU A 77 -11.11 20.66 16.23
CA GLU A 77 -11.00 21.24 17.56
C GLU A 77 -10.13 22.50 17.48
N ASP A 78 -10.64 23.63 17.99
CA ASP A 78 -9.96 24.93 17.95
C ASP A 78 -9.40 25.34 16.57
N GLY A 79 -10.12 24.98 15.51
CA GLY A 79 -9.74 25.30 14.14
C GLY A 79 -8.67 24.39 13.54
N GLN A 80 -8.29 23.32 14.22
CA GLN A 80 -7.29 22.35 13.77
C GLN A 80 -7.82 20.90 13.86
N VAL A 81 -7.21 20.01 13.09
CA VAL A 81 -7.41 18.56 13.21
C VAL A 81 -6.10 17.93 13.63
N ASN A 82 -6.16 16.89 14.45
CA ASN A 82 -4.97 16.19 14.93
C ASN A 82 -5.14 14.68 14.83
N TRP A 83 -4.41 14.07 13.90
CA TRP A 83 -4.45 12.62 13.70
C TRP A 83 -3.88 11.83 14.89
N ARG A 84 -3.08 12.47 15.75
CA ARG A 84 -2.47 11.81 16.94
C ARG A 84 -3.47 11.58 18.07
N ASP A 85 -4.67 12.15 17.98
CA ASP A 85 -5.72 11.88 18.97
C ASP A 85 -6.36 10.51 18.74
N TYR A 86 -6.11 9.87 17.58
CA TYR A 86 -6.66 8.57 17.19
C TYR A 86 -8.20 8.51 17.25
N ILE A 87 -8.85 9.67 17.12
CA ILE A 87 -10.30 9.81 17.08
C ILE A 87 -10.75 9.69 15.63
N GLY A 88 -11.74 8.82 15.39
CA GLY A 88 -12.28 8.60 14.05
C GLY A 88 -13.72 8.10 14.08
N THR A 89 -14.29 7.90 12.91
CA THR A 89 -15.69 7.45 12.75
C THR A 89 -15.83 5.94 12.50
N GLY A 90 -14.73 5.18 12.69
CA GLY A 90 -14.67 3.73 12.51
C GLY A 90 -15.37 2.96 13.62
N GLY A 91 -15.50 1.63 13.45
CA GLY A 91 -16.21 0.75 14.40
C GLY A 91 -15.36 0.21 15.55
N TYR A 92 -14.09 0.62 15.64
CA TYR A 92 -13.20 0.27 16.74
C TYR A 92 -12.46 1.52 17.23
N VAL A 93 -12.11 1.54 18.52
CA VAL A 93 -11.31 2.60 19.17
C VAL A 93 -9.95 2.05 19.54
N LEU A 94 -8.90 2.85 19.31
CA LEU A 94 -7.56 2.53 19.79
C LEU A 94 -7.50 2.63 21.32
N THR A 95 -7.17 1.53 21.99
CA THR A 95 -7.08 1.46 23.45
C THR A 95 -5.65 1.35 23.96
N ASP A 96 -4.77 0.74 23.16
CA ASP A 96 -3.34 0.63 23.44
C ASP A 96 -2.55 0.64 22.13
N HIS A 97 -1.41 1.32 22.12
CA HIS A 97 -0.51 1.34 20.97
C HIS A 97 0.93 1.47 21.42
N ASP A 98 1.69 0.40 21.21
CA ASP A 98 3.14 0.36 21.37
C ASP A 98 3.76 0.16 19.98
N PRO A 99 4.32 1.23 19.37
CA PRO A 99 4.85 1.19 18.01
C PRO A 99 5.89 0.08 17.82
N GLY A 100 5.62 -0.82 16.87
CA GLY A 100 6.50 -1.96 16.59
C GLY A 100 6.34 -3.14 17.55
N VAL A 101 5.34 -3.11 18.44
CA VAL A 101 5.02 -4.20 19.36
C VAL A 101 3.55 -4.61 19.20
N ARG A 102 2.61 -3.70 19.50
CA ARG A 102 1.17 -4.02 19.57
C ARG A 102 0.28 -2.83 19.27
N THR A 103 -0.87 -3.12 18.66
CA THR A 103 -2.03 -2.23 18.58
C THR A 103 -3.26 -2.97 19.11
N LEU A 104 -3.95 -2.40 20.09
CA LEU A 104 -5.20 -2.93 20.65
C LEU A 104 -6.38 -2.02 20.28
N LEU A 105 -7.44 -2.63 19.78
CA LEU A 105 -8.64 -1.96 19.29
C LEU A 105 -9.88 -2.59 19.92
N THR A 106 -10.75 -1.81 20.54
CA THR A 106 -12.02 -2.32 21.11
C THR A 106 -13.22 -1.84 20.30
N ARG A 107 -14.26 -2.67 20.21
CA ARG A 107 -15.46 -2.35 19.43
C ARG A 107 -16.19 -1.12 19.97
N ARG A 108 -16.74 -0.34 19.04
CA ARG A 108 -17.75 0.67 19.30
C ARG A 108 -19.16 0.10 19.13
N ASP A 109 -19.91 0.02 20.22
CA ASP A 109 -21.31 -0.41 20.17
C ASP A 109 -22.22 0.63 19.48
N ASP A 110 -21.77 1.89 19.38
CA ASP A 110 -22.46 2.99 18.70
C ASP A 110 -22.07 3.13 17.21
N TYR A 111 -21.38 2.14 16.63
CA TYR A 111 -20.93 2.23 15.25
C TYR A 111 -22.10 2.32 14.26
N TRP A 112 -22.07 3.34 13.40
CA TRP A 112 -23.15 3.66 12.46
C TRP A 112 -23.41 2.62 11.36
N LYS A 113 -22.56 1.59 11.21
CA LYS A 113 -22.81 0.44 10.32
C LYS A 113 -23.12 -0.80 11.14
N SER A 114 -24.37 -1.24 11.09
CA SER A 114 -24.86 -2.40 11.84
C SER A 114 -24.37 -3.76 11.32
N ASP A 115 -23.80 -3.84 10.12
CA ASP A 115 -23.31 -5.07 9.48
C ASP A 115 -21.77 -5.21 9.52
N ARG A 116 -21.14 -4.57 10.50
CA ARG A 116 -19.68 -4.44 10.64
C ARG A 116 -19.25 -4.45 12.11
N ALA A 117 -17.93 -4.50 12.32
CA ALA A 117 -17.30 -4.54 13.65
C ALA A 117 -17.78 -5.72 14.52
N TRP A 118 -17.53 -6.95 14.04
CA TRP A 118 -18.10 -8.16 14.64
C TRP A 118 -17.39 -8.67 15.89
N PHE A 119 -16.13 -8.26 16.13
CA PHE A 119 -15.33 -8.71 17.25
C PHE A 119 -15.42 -7.71 18.40
N ASP A 120 -15.32 -8.17 19.63
CA ASP A 120 -15.28 -7.28 20.80
C ASP A 120 -13.93 -6.52 20.86
N GLU A 121 -12.86 -7.18 20.43
CA GLU A 121 -11.49 -6.67 20.43
C GLU A 121 -10.72 -7.17 19.20
N ILE A 122 -9.78 -6.37 18.72
CA ILE A 122 -8.79 -6.74 17.71
C ILE A 122 -7.41 -6.39 18.29
N GLU A 123 -6.56 -7.41 18.42
CA GLU A 123 -5.15 -7.24 18.75
C GLU A 123 -4.31 -7.46 17.49
N ILE A 124 -3.49 -6.47 17.16
CA ILE A 124 -2.53 -6.54 16.05
C ILE A 124 -1.12 -6.57 16.64
N LEU A 125 -0.46 -7.71 16.50
CA LEU A 125 0.90 -7.92 17.00
C LEU A 125 1.94 -7.77 15.89
N TYR A 126 3.02 -7.04 16.18
CA TYR A 126 4.18 -7.00 15.30
C TYR A 126 5.09 -8.18 15.59
N VAL A 127 5.20 -9.09 14.62
CA VAL A 127 6.10 -10.25 14.69
C VAL A 127 6.92 -10.31 13.40
N GLY A 128 8.14 -9.79 13.48
CA GLY A 128 9.04 -9.69 12.32
C GLY A 128 9.49 -11.05 11.78
N ASP A 129 9.66 -12.05 12.65
CA ASP A 129 10.07 -13.39 12.25
C ASP A 129 8.90 -14.18 11.64
N VAL A 130 9.08 -14.64 10.40
CA VAL A 130 8.03 -15.33 9.64
C VAL A 130 7.74 -16.72 10.21
N SER A 131 8.75 -17.40 10.76
CA SER A 131 8.58 -18.73 11.37
C SER A 131 7.76 -18.64 12.66
N ALA A 132 8.04 -17.64 13.49
CA ALA A 132 7.29 -17.35 14.70
C ALA A 132 5.81 -17.05 14.41
N ARG A 133 5.50 -16.18 13.42
CA ARG A 133 4.11 -15.93 12.99
C ARG A 133 3.42 -17.19 12.51
N THR A 134 4.12 -17.99 11.70
CA THR A 134 3.56 -19.23 11.14
C THR A 134 3.24 -20.23 12.26
N ASN A 135 4.14 -20.37 13.24
CA ASN A 135 3.90 -21.22 14.41
C ASN A 135 2.73 -20.71 15.26
N ALA A 136 2.63 -19.40 15.49
CA ALA A 136 1.53 -18.80 16.26
C ALA A 136 0.16 -19.04 15.59
N LEU A 137 0.09 -18.99 14.26
CA LEU A 137 -1.12 -19.40 13.53
C LEU A 137 -1.42 -20.89 13.72
N GLN A 138 -0.41 -21.76 13.63
CA GLN A 138 -0.58 -23.21 13.76
C GLN A 138 -1.02 -23.64 15.16
N THR A 139 -0.56 -22.95 16.21
CA THR A 139 -0.95 -23.21 17.61
C THR A 139 -2.27 -22.54 17.99
N GLY A 140 -2.83 -21.67 17.14
CA GLY A 140 -4.05 -20.91 17.42
C GLY A 140 -3.83 -19.69 18.32
N GLU A 141 -2.59 -19.24 18.50
CA GLU A 141 -2.26 -17.99 19.19
C GLU A 141 -2.59 -16.76 18.31
N MET A 142 -2.58 -16.92 16.98
CA MET A 142 -3.02 -15.90 16.02
C MET A 142 -4.11 -16.46 15.11
N ASP A 143 -5.18 -15.69 14.90
CA ASP A 143 -6.25 -16.06 13.97
C ASP A 143 -5.91 -15.78 12.51
N ILE A 144 -5.09 -14.74 12.26
CA ILE A 144 -4.74 -14.26 10.92
C ILE A 144 -3.28 -13.85 10.90
N ILE A 145 -2.55 -14.29 9.88
CA ILE A 145 -1.23 -13.74 9.54
C ILE A 145 -1.22 -13.29 8.08
N SER A 146 -0.41 -12.27 7.78
CA SER A 146 -0.10 -11.85 6.41
C SER A 146 1.34 -12.20 6.04
N ARG A 147 1.73 -12.03 4.77
CA ARG A 147 3.10 -12.27 4.27
C ARG A 147 3.64 -13.66 4.63
N VAL A 148 2.82 -14.69 4.41
CA VAL A 148 3.18 -16.09 4.63
C VAL A 148 4.42 -16.46 3.80
N ASP A 149 5.31 -17.28 4.36
CA ASP A 149 6.45 -17.80 3.60
C ASP A 149 5.97 -18.72 2.47
N LEU A 150 6.23 -18.30 1.24
CA LEU A 150 5.84 -19.03 0.04
C LEU A 150 6.57 -20.37 -0.07
N LYS A 151 7.73 -20.55 0.58
CA LYS A 151 8.47 -21.83 0.62
C LYS A 151 7.72 -22.90 1.41
N THR A 152 6.89 -22.51 2.38
CA THR A 152 6.17 -23.42 3.28
C THR A 152 4.65 -23.36 3.14
N ILE A 153 4.12 -22.50 2.26
CA ILE A 153 2.67 -22.29 2.09
C ILE A 153 1.87 -23.57 1.79
N ASN A 154 2.43 -24.49 1.00
CA ASN A 154 1.79 -25.77 0.68
C ASN A 154 1.57 -26.66 1.92
N LEU A 155 2.32 -26.45 3.00
CA LEU A 155 2.10 -27.14 4.28
C LEU A 155 0.88 -26.56 4.99
N LEU A 156 0.73 -25.24 4.99
CA LEU A 156 -0.42 -24.55 5.57
C LEU A 156 -1.72 -24.90 4.84
N GLU A 157 -1.68 -25.00 3.50
CA GLU A 157 -2.84 -25.41 2.69
C GLU A 157 -3.34 -26.83 2.99
N ARG A 158 -2.49 -27.69 3.57
CA ARG A 158 -2.86 -29.05 3.97
C ARG A 158 -3.45 -29.13 5.38
N MET A 159 -3.40 -28.04 6.15
CA MET A 159 -3.90 -28.01 7.51
C MET A 159 -5.42 -27.76 7.51
N PRO A 160 -6.23 -28.62 8.16
CA PRO A 160 -7.69 -28.57 8.06
C PRO A 160 -8.31 -27.32 8.72
N ASN A 161 -7.58 -26.66 9.62
CA ASN A 161 -8.02 -25.48 10.36
C ASN A 161 -7.45 -24.16 9.82
N ILE A 162 -6.69 -24.19 8.72
CA ILE A 162 -6.08 -23.01 8.12
C ILE A 162 -6.62 -22.84 6.71
N ASN A 163 -7.12 -21.64 6.42
CA ASN A 163 -7.50 -21.25 5.07
C ASN A 163 -6.47 -20.28 4.51
N VAL A 164 -5.79 -20.69 3.43
CA VAL A 164 -4.88 -19.81 2.70
C VAL A 164 -5.69 -19.02 1.68
N VAL A 165 -5.70 -17.69 1.85
CA VAL A 165 -6.38 -16.77 0.93
C VAL A 165 -5.34 -16.10 0.04
N GLU A 166 -5.43 -16.36 -1.25
CA GLU A 166 -4.63 -15.68 -2.28
C GLU A 166 -5.53 -14.73 -3.08
N ALA A 167 -5.07 -13.49 -3.24
CA ALA A 167 -5.79 -12.48 -4.01
C ALA A 167 -4.81 -11.63 -4.82
N THR A 168 -5.13 -11.39 -6.09
CA THR A 168 -4.37 -10.43 -6.91
C THR A 168 -4.53 -9.03 -6.34
N GLY A 169 -3.43 -8.47 -5.84
CA GLY A 169 -3.36 -7.13 -5.29
C GLY A 169 -2.72 -6.12 -6.23
N PHE A 170 -2.28 -5.00 -5.66
CA PHE A 170 -1.59 -3.90 -6.35
C PHE A 170 -0.08 -3.86 -6.05
N LEU A 171 0.44 -4.88 -5.36
CA LEU A 171 1.84 -4.98 -4.97
C LEU A 171 2.72 -5.24 -6.19
N HIS A 172 3.85 -4.54 -6.27
CA HIS A 172 4.87 -4.74 -7.29
C HIS A 172 6.22 -5.02 -6.62
N TYR A 173 6.88 -6.09 -7.05
CA TYR A 173 8.28 -6.36 -6.70
C TYR A 173 9.17 -5.66 -7.72
N THR A 174 9.92 -4.65 -7.28
CA THR A 174 10.66 -3.77 -8.20
C THR A 174 12.08 -3.53 -7.73
N PHE A 175 12.95 -3.20 -8.69
CA PHE A 175 14.27 -2.62 -8.46
C PHE A 175 14.28 -1.21 -9.06
N PRO A 176 13.86 -0.19 -8.29
CA PRO A 176 13.78 1.18 -8.80
C PRO A 176 15.16 1.73 -9.15
N MET A 177 15.25 2.43 -10.29
CA MET A 177 16.46 3.10 -10.74
C MET A 177 16.23 4.62 -10.72
N ASN A 178 17.11 5.37 -10.05
CA ASN A 178 17.00 6.83 -10.02
C ASN A 178 17.38 7.45 -11.37
N THR A 179 16.39 7.76 -12.20
CA THR A 179 16.62 8.20 -13.59
C THR A 179 17.22 9.60 -13.72
N THR A 180 17.44 10.33 -12.63
CA THR A 180 18.09 11.66 -12.63
C THR A 180 19.54 11.61 -12.14
N ALA A 181 20.04 10.43 -11.79
CA ALA A 181 21.39 10.23 -11.28
C ALA A 181 22.15 9.20 -12.11
N ALA A 182 23.42 9.49 -12.36
CA ALA A 182 24.32 8.51 -12.97
C ALA A 182 24.43 7.25 -12.09
N PRO A 183 24.53 6.05 -12.70
CA PRO A 183 24.57 5.82 -14.15
C PRO A 183 23.17 5.59 -14.76
N PHE A 184 22.11 5.66 -13.95
CA PHE A 184 20.74 5.33 -14.33
C PHE A 184 20.02 6.43 -15.12
N ASP A 185 20.60 7.62 -15.27
CA ASP A 185 20.18 8.64 -16.23
C ASP A 185 20.29 8.14 -17.69
N ASN A 186 21.23 7.24 -17.98
CA ASN A 186 21.37 6.58 -19.28
C ASN A 186 20.27 5.54 -19.56
N LYS A 187 19.45 5.80 -20.58
CA LYS A 187 18.36 4.89 -21.01
C LYS A 187 18.86 3.51 -21.46
N ASP A 188 19.99 3.44 -22.17
CA ASP A 188 20.53 2.17 -22.64
C ASP A 188 21.02 1.31 -21.47
N LEU A 189 21.59 1.91 -20.41
CA LEU A 189 21.92 1.15 -19.19
C LEU A 189 20.66 0.54 -18.55
N ARG A 190 19.59 1.33 -18.41
CA ARG A 190 18.33 0.82 -17.84
C ARG A 190 17.73 -0.30 -18.68
N LEU A 191 17.83 -0.22 -20.02
CA LEU A 191 17.40 -1.30 -20.91
C LEU A 191 18.28 -2.55 -20.76
N ALA A 192 19.59 -2.37 -20.62
CA ALA A 192 20.51 -3.48 -20.39
C ALA A 192 20.11 -4.27 -19.14
N LEU A 193 19.86 -3.59 -18.02
CA LEU A 193 19.41 -4.20 -16.77
C LEU A 193 18.04 -4.89 -16.94
N LYS A 194 17.08 -4.23 -17.59
CA LYS A 194 15.74 -4.79 -17.79
C LYS A 194 15.69 -6.06 -18.65
N TYR A 195 16.57 -6.18 -19.65
CA TYR A 195 16.71 -7.41 -20.45
C TYR A 195 17.58 -8.46 -19.77
N GLY A 196 18.45 -8.05 -18.84
CA GLY A 196 19.31 -8.93 -18.05
C GLY A 196 18.61 -9.63 -16.88
N ILE A 197 17.37 -9.26 -16.56
CA ILE A 197 16.61 -9.88 -15.47
C ILE A 197 15.69 -10.97 -16.02
N ASN A 198 15.78 -12.18 -15.47
CA ASN A 198 14.88 -13.29 -15.78
C ASN A 198 13.66 -13.28 -14.86
N ARG A 199 12.60 -12.59 -15.30
CA ARG A 199 11.37 -12.41 -14.51
C ARG A 199 10.62 -13.73 -14.28
N GLU A 200 10.65 -14.64 -15.25
CA GLU A 200 10.10 -15.98 -15.13
C GLU A 200 10.81 -16.76 -14.01
N ALA A 201 12.14 -16.72 -13.99
CA ALA A 201 12.94 -17.33 -12.92
C ALA A 201 12.59 -16.70 -11.57
N MET A 202 12.51 -15.37 -11.47
CA MET A 202 12.09 -14.69 -10.24
C MET A 202 10.72 -15.17 -9.73
N VAL A 203 9.71 -15.26 -10.60
CA VAL A 203 8.38 -15.75 -10.21
C VAL A 203 8.44 -17.20 -9.71
N GLN A 204 9.22 -18.06 -10.38
CA GLN A 204 9.32 -19.47 -9.99
C GLN A 204 10.12 -19.67 -8.70
N THR A 205 11.26 -19.01 -8.54
CA THR A 205 12.20 -19.30 -7.44
C THR A 205 11.91 -18.48 -6.19
N ILE A 206 11.52 -17.20 -6.34
CA ILE A 206 11.24 -16.31 -5.20
C ILE A 206 9.77 -16.42 -4.80
N LEU A 207 8.87 -16.39 -5.78
CA LEU A 207 7.43 -16.37 -5.52
C LEU A 207 6.77 -17.76 -5.54
N ASN A 208 7.52 -18.83 -5.77
CA ASN A 208 7.01 -20.20 -5.91
C ASN A 208 5.80 -20.30 -6.85
N GLY A 209 5.82 -19.52 -7.95
CA GLY A 209 4.74 -19.46 -8.94
C GLY A 209 3.54 -18.59 -8.56
N ARG A 210 3.50 -18.01 -7.34
CA ARG A 210 2.40 -17.17 -6.83
C ARG A 210 2.61 -15.69 -7.14
N GLY A 211 2.72 -15.41 -8.43
CA GLY A 211 2.92 -14.07 -8.95
C GLY A 211 2.76 -14.03 -10.46
N ALA A 212 2.73 -12.83 -11.01
CA ALA A 212 2.70 -12.60 -12.45
C ALA A 212 3.92 -11.79 -12.89
N ILE A 213 4.33 -11.98 -14.14
CA ILE A 213 5.41 -11.22 -14.75
C ILE A 213 4.97 -9.75 -14.89
N GLY A 214 5.74 -8.84 -14.31
CA GLY A 214 5.51 -7.40 -14.46
C GLY A 214 6.17 -6.84 -15.73
N ASN A 215 5.56 -5.81 -16.32
CA ASN A 215 6.03 -5.19 -17.56
C ASN A 215 6.54 -3.74 -17.39
N ASP A 216 7.22 -3.47 -16.28
CA ASP A 216 7.83 -2.16 -15.93
C ASP A 216 6.85 -0.96 -15.95
N HIS A 217 5.57 -1.18 -15.67
CA HIS A 217 4.57 -0.15 -15.37
C HIS A 217 3.79 -0.54 -14.10
N PRO A 218 3.22 0.42 -13.35
CA PRO A 218 2.59 0.17 -12.04
C PRO A 218 1.12 -0.25 -12.13
N ILE A 219 0.64 -0.63 -13.32
CA ILE A 219 -0.79 -0.93 -13.53
C ILE A 219 -0.99 -2.42 -13.33
N ALA A 220 -1.54 -2.81 -12.19
CA ALA A 220 -1.78 -4.21 -11.86
C ALA A 220 -2.90 -4.83 -12.74
N PRO A 221 -2.90 -6.15 -12.98
CA PRO A 221 -3.93 -6.82 -13.78
C PRO A 221 -5.37 -6.64 -13.29
N LYS A 222 -5.56 -6.33 -12.00
CA LYS A 222 -6.87 -6.05 -11.41
C LYS A 222 -7.42 -4.66 -11.77
N MET A 223 -6.58 -3.76 -12.27
CA MET A 223 -7.00 -2.40 -12.63
C MET A 223 -7.75 -2.40 -13.97
N PRO A 224 -8.85 -1.65 -14.10
CA PRO A 224 -9.60 -1.51 -15.36
C PRO A 224 -8.75 -1.02 -16.54
N TYR A 225 -7.66 -0.32 -16.25
CA TYR A 225 -6.76 0.30 -17.24
C TYR A 225 -5.55 -0.57 -17.59
N HIS A 226 -5.48 -1.82 -17.10
CA HIS A 226 -4.42 -2.74 -17.49
C HIS A 226 -4.59 -3.11 -18.97
N ASP A 227 -3.55 -2.87 -19.77
CA ASP A 227 -3.51 -3.27 -21.17
C ASP A 227 -2.73 -4.59 -21.33
N PRO A 228 -3.40 -5.73 -21.52
CA PRO A 228 -2.74 -7.02 -21.69
C PRO A 228 -2.07 -7.18 -23.06
N SER A 229 -2.26 -6.24 -24.01
CA SER A 229 -1.65 -6.30 -25.34
C SER A 229 -0.20 -5.82 -25.36
N ILE A 230 0.26 -5.15 -24.31
CA ILE A 230 1.65 -4.71 -24.19
C ILE A 230 2.55 -5.94 -24.04
N GLU A 231 3.39 -6.17 -25.05
CA GLU A 231 4.33 -7.30 -25.05
C GLU A 231 5.25 -7.27 -23.83
N GLN A 232 5.44 -8.45 -23.23
CA GLN A 232 6.34 -8.63 -22.09
C GLN A 232 7.80 -8.48 -22.51
N ARG A 233 8.59 -7.81 -21.68
CA ARG A 233 10.04 -7.75 -21.85
C ARG A 233 10.69 -9.02 -21.31
N ALA A 234 10.84 -9.99 -22.21
CA ALA A 234 11.51 -11.25 -21.92
C ALA A 234 13.01 -11.07 -21.64
N TYR A 235 13.56 -11.99 -20.86
CA TYR A 235 14.99 -12.13 -20.63
C TYR A 235 15.75 -12.35 -21.94
N ASP A 236 16.74 -11.50 -22.21
CA ASP A 236 17.51 -11.50 -23.46
C ASP A 236 18.94 -10.98 -23.19
N PRO A 237 19.88 -11.87 -22.81
CA PRO A 237 21.25 -11.48 -22.50
C PRO A 237 22.01 -10.83 -23.66
N ASP A 238 21.64 -11.15 -24.90
CA ASP A 238 22.27 -10.56 -26.08
C ASP A 238 21.82 -9.10 -26.26
N LYS A 239 20.52 -8.82 -26.11
CA LYS A 239 20.03 -7.43 -26.05
C LYS A 239 20.57 -6.68 -24.84
N ALA A 240 20.70 -7.34 -23.70
CA ALA A 240 21.30 -6.73 -22.51
C ALA A 240 22.73 -6.25 -22.80
N ARG A 241 23.58 -7.14 -23.35
CA ARG A 241 24.96 -6.79 -23.78
C ARG A 241 24.99 -5.71 -24.84
N PHE A 242 24.09 -5.77 -25.82
CA PHE A 242 23.99 -4.74 -26.87
C PHE A 242 23.73 -3.36 -26.27
N HIS A 243 22.75 -3.25 -25.37
CA HIS A 243 22.43 -1.99 -24.70
C HIS A 243 23.53 -1.55 -23.73
N LEU A 244 24.20 -2.48 -23.04
CA LEU A 244 25.31 -2.14 -22.15
C LEU A 244 26.48 -1.49 -22.91
N LYS A 245 26.85 -2.06 -24.07
CA LYS A 245 27.87 -1.47 -24.96
C LYS A 245 27.45 -0.12 -25.49
N LYS A 246 26.17 0.04 -25.86
CA LYS A 246 25.62 1.32 -26.31
C LYS A 246 25.61 2.37 -25.20
N ALA A 247 25.52 1.94 -23.94
CA ALA A 247 25.69 2.79 -22.77
C ALA A 247 27.17 3.14 -22.47
N GLY A 248 28.13 2.57 -23.22
CA GLY A 248 29.57 2.82 -23.08
C GLY A 248 30.29 1.87 -22.14
N TYR A 249 29.67 0.74 -21.78
CA TYR A 249 30.23 -0.22 -20.84
C TYR A 249 30.40 -1.61 -21.48
N ASP A 250 31.55 -2.25 -21.24
CA ASP A 250 31.71 -3.70 -21.47
C ASP A 250 31.31 -4.51 -20.22
N SER A 251 31.50 -3.93 -19.04
CA SER A 251 31.05 -4.39 -17.74
C SER A 251 30.76 -3.18 -16.83
N ILE A 252 29.89 -3.35 -15.84
CA ILE A 252 29.58 -2.31 -14.85
C ILE A 252 29.25 -2.95 -13.52
N ASP A 253 29.75 -2.34 -12.44
CA ASP A 253 29.36 -2.70 -11.08
C ASP A 253 28.24 -1.77 -10.62
N ILE A 254 27.11 -2.34 -10.22
CA ILE A 254 25.93 -1.61 -9.73
C ILE A 254 25.65 -2.03 -8.30
N SER A 255 25.61 -1.08 -7.38
CA SER A 255 25.14 -1.32 -6.02
C SER A 255 23.62 -1.51 -6.03
N CYS A 256 23.16 -2.66 -5.54
CA CYS A 256 21.76 -2.95 -5.30
C CYS A 256 21.52 -3.06 -3.79
N SER A 257 20.74 -2.11 -3.23
CA SER A 257 20.32 -2.18 -1.83
C SER A 257 19.02 -2.97 -1.72
N ALA A 258 19.02 -4.07 -0.96
CA ALA A 258 17.85 -4.90 -0.73
C ALA A 258 17.72 -5.31 0.73
N ALA A 259 16.48 -5.53 1.17
CA ALA A 259 16.14 -6.03 2.50
C ALA A 259 14.81 -6.78 2.43
N ASP A 260 14.66 -7.87 3.19
CA ASP A 260 13.41 -8.64 3.21
C ASP A 260 12.22 -7.87 3.79
N ALA A 261 12.46 -6.71 4.40
CA ALA A 261 11.42 -5.76 4.79
C ALA A 261 10.62 -5.24 3.58
N ALA A 262 11.28 -5.07 2.41
CA ALA A 262 10.62 -4.67 1.17
C ALA A 262 9.65 -5.75 0.68
N PHE A 263 10.14 -6.99 0.61
CA PHE A 263 9.34 -8.19 0.45
C PHE A 263 10.15 -9.44 0.83
N SER A 264 9.46 -10.52 1.22
CA SER A 264 10.12 -11.80 1.53
C SER A 264 10.88 -12.35 0.32
N GLY A 265 12.19 -12.54 0.45
CA GLY A 265 13.06 -13.00 -0.64
C GLY A 265 13.64 -11.87 -1.50
N ALA A 266 13.55 -10.61 -1.05
CA ALA A 266 14.10 -9.47 -1.77
C ALA A 266 15.62 -9.54 -1.92
N VAL A 267 16.33 -10.05 -0.92
CA VAL A 267 17.79 -10.23 -0.98
C VAL A 267 18.13 -11.34 -1.99
N ASP A 268 17.43 -12.47 -1.92
CA ASP A 268 17.56 -13.60 -2.87
C ASP A 268 17.26 -13.15 -4.32
N ALA A 269 16.32 -12.23 -4.50
CA ALA A 269 15.97 -11.70 -5.82
C ALA A 269 17.09 -10.87 -6.48
N THR A 270 18.06 -10.36 -5.71
CA THR A 270 19.19 -9.57 -6.27
C THR A 270 20.25 -10.39 -6.98
N VAL A 271 20.24 -11.72 -6.79
CA VAL A 271 21.24 -12.65 -7.36
C VAL A 271 20.71 -13.46 -8.54
N LEU A 272 19.47 -13.16 -8.99
CA LEU A 272 18.81 -13.79 -10.14
C LEU A 272 18.86 -12.89 -11.39
#